data_AF-A0A960AYN5-F1
#
_entry.id   AF-A0A960AYN5-F1
#
_cell.length_a   1.000
_cell.length_b   1.000
_cell.length_c   1.000
_cell.angle_alpha   90.00
_cell.angle_beta   90.00
_cell.angle_gamma   90.00
#
_symmetry.space_group_name_H-M   'P 1'
#
loop_
_entity.id
_entity.type
_entity.pdbx_description
1 polymer ?
#
loop_
_entity_poly.entity_id
_entity_poly.type
_entity_poly.pdbx_seq_one_letter_code
_entity_poly.pdbx_strand_id
1 'polypeptide(L)'
;MSPSSSMVDWEVAASLGARLAGDGPAVSAGEAAAVVAELRAGAERSTGLVRDYTGLVAEERTAPVLVVDRAGWVRANTQGFQAIIDPLVTKLSEKKGPPTGLAKAIGSRVTGAEIGLVLGFLGSKVLGQFDPFFEPDGRLLLVAPNIVTVERELQADPTDFRLWVCLHE
;
A
#
# COMPACT_ATOMS: atom_id res chain seq x y z
N MET A 1 13.92 -12.13 20.02
CA MET A 1 14.47 -12.31 18.65
C MET A 1 15.29 -11.08 18.35
N SER A 2 16.59 -11.22 18.14
CA SER A 2 17.46 -10.07 17.81
C SER A 2 17.03 -9.46 16.48
N PRO A 3 16.99 -8.13 16.33
CA PRO A 3 16.71 -7.53 15.04
C PRO A 3 17.83 -7.96 14.09
N SER A 4 17.50 -8.74 13.07
CA SER A 4 18.39 -8.96 11.93
C SER A 4 18.77 -7.57 11.43
N SER A 5 20.07 -7.21 11.49
CA SER A 5 20.53 -5.90 11.04
C SER A 5 20.41 -5.82 9.51
N SER A 6 19.20 -5.49 9.02
CA SER A 6 18.93 -5.18 7.62
C SER A 6 19.66 -3.88 7.25
N MET A 7 20.01 -3.72 5.97
CA MET A 7 20.57 -2.45 5.48
C MET A 7 19.52 -1.34 5.40
N VAL A 8 18.25 -1.64 5.73
CA VAL A 8 17.14 -0.70 5.78
C VAL A 8 16.41 -0.85 7.10
N ASP A 9 16.24 0.24 7.83
CA ASP A 9 15.38 0.27 9.02
C ASP A 9 13.92 0.46 8.56
N TRP A 10 13.21 -0.67 8.39
CA TRP A 10 11.82 -0.70 7.91
C TRP A 10 10.83 -0.11 8.91
N GLU A 11 11.13 -0.14 10.21
CA GLU A 11 10.30 0.52 11.22
C GLU A 11 10.38 2.05 11.07
N VAL A 12 11.58 2.59 10.84
CA VAL A 12 11.76 4.01 10.51
C VAL A 12 11.03 4.36 9.22
N ALA A 13 11.15 3.54 8.17
CA ALA A 13 10.45 3.77 6.91
C ALA A 13 8.92 3.81 7.10
N ALA A 14 8.36 2.82 7.80
CA ALA A 14 6.93 2.73 8.07
C ALA A 14 6.45 3.91 8.94
N SER A 15 7.17 4.23 10.02
CA SER A 15 6.77 5.31 10.93
C SER A 15 6.87 6.68 10.29
N LEU A 16 7.94 6.96 9.54
CA LEU A 16 8.11 8.26 8.87
C LEU A 16 7.11 8.40 7.72
N GLY A 17 6.97 7.36 6.89
CA GLY A 17 6.05 7.38 5.77
C GLY A 17 4.60 7.54 6.21
N ALA A 18 4.17 6.84 7.27
CA ALA A 18 2.83 6.99 7.81
C ALA A 18 2.55 8.42 8.30
N ARG A 19 3.53 9.04 8.99
CA ARG A 19 3.41 10.44 9.43
C ARG A 19 3.35 11.42 8.26
N LEU A 20 4.17 11.21 7.23
CA LEU A 20 4.21 12.09 6.07
C LEU A 20 2.94 11.97 5.20
N ALA A 21 2.38 10.77 5.09
CA ALA A 21 1.16 10.55 4.31
C ALA A 21 -0.06 11.28 4.91
N GLY A 22 -0.08 11.46 6.23
CA GLY A 22 -1.16 12.12 6.97
C GLY A 22 -2.47 11.32 7.01
N ASP A 23 -3.53 11.93 7.52
CA ASP A 23 -4.79 11.23 7.84
C ASP A 23 -5.83 11.28 6.71
N GLY A 24 -5.67 12.20 5.74
CA GLY A 24 -6.67 12.45 4.69
C GLY A 24 -7.74 13.46 5.12
N PRO A 25 -8.91 13.48 4.46
CA PRO A 25 -9.96 14.46 4.72
C PRO A 25 -10.66 14.19 6.05
N ALA A 26 -11.10 15.24 6.73
CA ALA A 26 -11.96 15.09 7.91
C ALA A 26 -13.31 14.50 7.49
N VAL A 27 -13.66 13.36 8.09
CA VAL A 27 -14.92 12.64 7.89
C VAL A 27 -15.46 12.17 9.23
N SER A 28 -16.78 12.01 9.32
CA SER A 28 -17.38 11.39 10.52
C SER A 28 -17.13 9.88 10.54
N ALA A 29 -17.20 9.25 11.72
CA ALA A 29 -17.07 7.80 11.83
C ALA A 29 -18.15 7.06 11.02
N GLY A 30 -19.37 7.59 10.95
CA GLY A 30 -20.46 7.03 10.16
C GLY A 30 -20.21 7.13 8.66
N GLU A 31 -19.68 8.27 8.21
CA GLU A 31 -19.27 8.45 6.82
C GLU A 31 -18.13 7.51 6.44
N ALA A 32 -17.08 7.41 7.27
CA ALA A 32 -15.98 6.48 7.03
C ALA A 32 -16.47 5.03 6.94
N ALA A 33 -17.38 4.61 7.82
CA ALA A 33 -17.96 3.28 7.77
C ALA A 33 -18.77 3.04 6.49
N ALA A 34 -19.54 4.04 6.03
CA ALA A 34 -20.30 3.96 4.79
C ALA A 34 -19.38 3.85 3.56
N VAL A 35 -18.34 4.69 3.47
CA VAL A 35 -17.32 4.64 2.40
C VAL A 35 -16.66 3.27 2.35
N VAL A 36 -16.22 2.74 3.50
CA VAL A 36 -15.57 1.43 3.57
C VAL A 36 -16.51 0.31 3.15
N ALA A 37 -17.78 0.35 3.57
CA ALA A 37 -18.78 -0.65 3.19
C ALA A 37 -19.04 -0.61 1.68
N GLU A 38 -19.16 0.58 1.10
CA GLU A 38 -19.39 0.78 -0.32
C GLU A 38 -18.20 0.32 -1.17
N LEU A 39 -16.96 0.65 -0.78
CA LEU A 39 -15.76 0.18 -1.48
C LEU A 39 -15.66 -1.35 -1.48
N ARG A 40 -16.01 -2.01 -0.37
CA ARG A 40 -16.07 -3.48 -0.32
C ARG A 40 -17.13 -4.05 -1.25
N ALA A 41 -18.32 -3.45 -1.28
CA ALA A 41 -19.39 -3.87 -2.18
C ALA A 41 -19.04 -3.62 -3.66
N GLY A 42 -18.37 -2.50 -3.94
CA GLY A 42 -17.86 -2.16 -5.27
C GLY A 42 -16.85 -3.17 -5.76
N ALA A 43 -15.84 -3.50 -4.96
CA ALA A 43 -14.83 -4.51 -5.28
C ALA A 43 -15.44 -5.90 -5.55
N GLU A 44 -16.40 -6.34 -4.73
CA GLU A 44 -17.13 -7.60 -4.94
C GLU A 44 -17.91 -7.58 -6.27
N ARG A 45 -18.58 -6.46 -6.57
CA ARG A 45 -19.34 -6.29 -7.81
C ARG A 45 -18.43 -6.25 -9.05
N SER A 46 -17.25 -5.66 -8.95
CA SER A 46 -16.30 -5.51 -10.07
C SER A 46 -15.91 -6.85 -10.69
N THR A 47 -15.67 -7.90 -9.89
CA THR A 47 -15.25 -9.21 -10.42
C THR A 47 -16.25 -9.77 -11.43
N GLY A 48 -17.55 -9.69 -11.12
CA GLY A 48 -18.60 -10.13 -12.04
C GLY A 48 -18.65 -9.28 -13.31
N LEU A 49 -18.61 -7.95 -13.15
CA LEU A 49 -18.67 -7.02 -14.28
C LEU A 49 -17.49 -7.19 -15.26
N VAL A 50 -16.27 -7.35 -14.73
CA VAL A 50 -15.05 -7.57 -15.54
C VAL A 50 -15.14 -8.91 -16.27
N ARG A 51 -15.57 -9.97 -15.57
CA ARG A 51 -15.78 -11.30 -16.18
C ARG A 51 -16.79 -11.25 -17.31
N ASP A 52 -17.95 -10.63 -17.08
CA ASP A 52 -19.03 -10.56 -18.06
C ASP A 52 -18.62 -9.78 -19.32
N TYR A 53 -17.80 -8.73 -19.16
CA TYR A 53 -17.31 -7.92 -20.28
C TYR A 53 -16.16 -8.57 -21.04
N THR A 54 -15.18 -9.14 -20.33
CA THR A 54 -13.93 -9.64 -20.93
C THR A 54 -13.99 -11.13 -21.32
N GLY A 55 -14.90 -11.90 -20.71
CA GLY A 55 -14.91 -13.35 -20.79
C GLY A 55 -13.79 -14.04 -20.00
N LEU A 56 -12.94 -13.29 -19.30
CA LEU A 56 -11.86 -13.84 -18.48
C LEU A 56 -12.40 -14.40 -17.16
N VAL A 57 -12.09 -15.66 -16.90
CA VAL A 57 -12.47 -16.36 -15.67
C VAL A 57 -11.23 -16.51 -14.80
N ALA A 58 -11.13 -15.68 -13.76
CA ALA A 58 -10.21 -15.93 -12.65
C ALA A 58 -10.79 -16.99 -11.71
N GLU A 59 -9.90 -17.77 -11.06
CA GLU A 59 -10.27 -18.62 -9.94
C GLU A 59 -10.89 -17.77 -8.81
N GLU A 60 -11.89 -18.30 -8.12
CA GLU A 60 -12.66 -17.54 -7.14
C GLU A 60 -11.82 -17.17 -5.91
N ARG A 61 -11.86 -15.88 -5.53
CA ARG A 61 -11.47 -15.36 -4.20
C ARG A 61 -10.03 -15.65 -3.75
N THR A 62 -9.07 -15.60 -4.67
CA THR A 62 -7.65 -15.84 -4.35
C THR A 62 -7.00 -14.66 -3.61
N ALA A 63 -7.36 -13.41 -3.95
CA ALA A 63 -6.76 -12.22 -3.36
C ALA A 63 -7.71 -11.48 -2.39
N PRO A 64 -7.34 -11.24 -1.11
CA PRO A 64 -8.16 -10.47 -0.18
C PRO A 64 -8.24 -8.99 -0.58
N VAL A 65 -9.42 -8.39 -0.41
CA VAL A 65 -9.64 -6.94 -0.58
C VAL A 65 -9.52 -6.23 0.78
N LEU A 66 -8.59 -5.30 0.89
CA LEU A 66 -8.37 -4.50 2.08
C LEU A 66 -8.65 -3.03 1.79
N VAL A 67 -9.60 -2.46 2.52
CA VAL A 67 -9.82 -1.01 2.56
C VAL A 67 -8.99 -0.45 3.71
N VAL A 68 -8.05 0.43 3.39
CA VAL A 68 -7.01 0.92 4.32
C VAL A 68 -6.97 2.45 4.37
N ASP A 69 -6.39 2.96 5.45
CA ASP A 69 -5.93 4.35 5.53
C ASP A 69 -4.52 4.49 4.91
N ARG A 70 -4.02 5.72 4.81
CA ARG A 70 -2.70 6.00 4.21
C ARG A 70 -1.57 5.32 4.98
N ALA A 71 -1.64 5.32 6.31
CA ALA A 71 -0.67 4.66 7.17
C ALA A 71 -0.69 3.13 6.98
N GLY A 72 -1.87 2.53 6.83
CA GLY A 72 -2.08 1.13 6.50
C GLY A 72 -1.46 0.77 5.15
N TRP A 73 -1.66 1.61 4.13
CA TRP A 73 -1.03 1.43 2.82
C TRP A 73 0.50 1.51 2.88
N VAL A 74 1.06 2.47 3.64
CA VAL A 74 2.52 2.59 3.82
C VAL A 74 3.08 1.33 4.48
N ARG A 75 2.47 0.86 5.57
CA ARG A 75 2.89 -0.37 6.26
C ARG A 75 2.80 -1.59 5.35
N ALA A 76 1.70 -1.72 4.61
CA ALA A 76 1.51 -2.80 3.65
C ALA A 76 2.62 -2.81 2.59
N ASN A 77 2.99 -1.66 2.05
CA ASN A 77 4.03 -1.55 1.04
C ASN A 77 5.45 -1.71 1.58
N THR A 78 5.74 -1.35 2.84
CA THR A 78 7.06 -1.64 3.43
C THR A 78 7.38 -3.14 3.40
N GLN A 79 6.39 -4.01 3.59
CA GLN A 79 6.56 -5.47 3.52
C GLN A 79 6.88 -5.93 2.10
N GLY A 80 6.16 -5.42 1.08
CA GLY A 80 6.41 -5.75 -0.33
C GLY A 80 7.77 -5.22 -0.83
N PHE A 81 8.12 -3.98 -0.48
CA PHE A 81 9.43 -3.41 -0.83
C PHE A 81 10.57 -4.15 -0.15
N GLN A 82 10.38 -4.67 1.06
CA GLN A 82 11.38 -5.50 1.71
C GLN A 82 11.70 -6.76 0.90
N ALA A 83 10.68 -7.46 0.40
CA ALA A 83 10.86 -8.64 -0.45
C ALA A 83 11.67 -8.34 -1.73
N ILE A 84 11.55 -7.12 -2.28
CA ILE A 84 12.27 -6.69 -3.49
C ILE A 84 13.70 -6.22 -3.17
N ILE A 85 13.89 -5.49 -2.07
CA ILE A 85 15.17 -4.86 -1.72
C ILE A 85 16.14 -5.85 -1.06
N ASP A 86 15.65 -6.78 -0.23
CA ASP A 86 16.51 -7.74 0.49
C ASP A 86 17.42 -8.58 -0.44
N PRO A 87 16.97 -9.05 -1.62
CA PRO A 87 17.84 -9.73 -2.59
C PRO A 87 18.96 -8.83 -3.16
N LEU A 88 18.68 -7.54 -3.39
CA LEU A 88 19.67 -6.57 -3.88
C LEU A 88 20.73 -6.27 -2.82
N VAL A 89 20.27 -6.08 -1.58
CA VAL A 89 21.09 -5.88 -0.38
C VAL A 89 22.06 -7.06 -0.18
N THR A 90 21.57 -8.29 -0.34
CA THR A 90 22.37 -9.51 -0.21
C THR A 90 23.51 -9.55 -1.24
N LYS A 91 23.19 -9.34 -2.53
CA LYS A 91 24.19 -9.34 -3.61
C LYS A 91 25.25 -8.25 -3.46
N LEU A 92 24.89 -7.08 -2.92
CA LEU A 92 25.85 -5.99 -2.70
C LEU A 92 26.80 -6.29 -1.54
N SER A 93 26.31 -6.94 -0.49
CA SER A 93 27.10 -7.31 0.69
C SER A 93 28.15 -8.38 0.36
N GLU A 94 27.80 -9.34 -0.51
CA GLU A 94 28.72 -10.37 -1.01
C GLU A 94 29.90 -9.79 -1.80
N LYS A 95 29.71 -8.67 -2.50
CA LYS A 95 30.75 -8.04 -3.35
C LYS A 95 31.69 -7.09 -2.62
N LYS A 96 31.25 -6.42 -1.54
CA LYS A 96 31.99 -5.33 -0.89
C LYS A 96 32.50 -5.64 0.53
N GLY A 97 32.18 -6.81 1.07
CA GLY A 97 32.47 -7.17 2.47
C GLY A 97 31.54 -6.45 3.46
N PRO A 98 31.38 -6.96 4.70
CA PRO A 98 30.43 -6.40 5.66
C PRO A 98 30.89 -5.02 6.14
N PRO A 99 30.03 -3.99 6.13
CA PRO A 99 30.35 -2.69 6.71
C PRO A 99 30.51 -2.79 8.24
N THR A 100 31.36 -1.94 8.82
CA THR A 100 31.54 -1.84 10.27
C THR A 100 30.24 -1.42 10.97
N GLY A 101 29.94 -2.04 12.12
CA GLY A 101 28.59 -2.05 12.71
C GLY A 101 27.94 -0.68 12.98
N LEU A 102 28.73 0.33 13.35
CA LEU A 102 28.21 1.70 13.60
C LEU A 102 27.85 2.43 12.31
N ALA A 103 28.66 2.31 11.25
CA ALA A 103 28.38 2.89 9.94
C ALA A 103 27.17 2.23 9.27
N LYS A 104 27.00 0.92 9.46
CA LYS A 104 25.84 0.16 8.98
C LYS A 104 24.53 0.62 9.61
N ALA A 105 24.51 0.85 10.92
CA ALA A 105 23.30 1.27 11.65
C ALA A 105 22.86 2.71 11.33
N ILE A 106 23.81 3.62 11.14
CA ILE A 106 23.50 4.99 10.70
C ILE A 106 23.00 4.97 9.25
N GLY A 107 23.66 4.22 8.36
CA GLY A 107 23.22 4.03 6.98
C GLY A 107 21.80 3.44 6.89
N SER A 108 21.49 2.43 7.69
CA SER A 108 20.17 1.77 7.62
C SER A 108 19.01 2.67 8.00
N ARG A 109 19.20 3.58 8.96
CA ARG A 109 18.18 4.58 9.33
C ARG A 109 18.01 5.67 8.29
N VAL A 110 19.11 6.12 7.68
CA VAL A 110 19.05 7.12 6.59
C VAL A 110 18.31 6.54 5.39
N THR A 111 18.67 5.33 4.95
CA THR A 111 17.98 4.65 3.84
C THR A 111 16.52 4.33 4.20
N GLY A 112 16.26 3.91 5.45
CA GLY A 112 14.89 3.75 5.95
C GLY A 112 14.08 5.04 5.87
N ALA A 113 14.67 6.18 6.24
CA ALA A 113 14.02 7.48 6.12
C ALA A 113 13.75 7.86 4.66
N GLU A 114 14.71 7.69 3.75
CA GLU A 114 14.52 7.95 2.31
C GLU A 114 13.36 7.14 1.72
N ILE A 115 13.31 5.83 2.03
CA ILE A 115 12.21 4.95 1.63
C ILE A 115 10.90 5.43 2.25
N GLY A 116 10.91 5.78 3.54
CA GLY A 116 9.75 6.32 4.23
C GLY A 116 9.20 7.59 3.58
N LEU A 117 10.07 8.50 3.12
CA LEU A 117 9.66 9.72 2.41
C LEU A 117 8.96 9.38 1.09
N VAL A 118 9.52 8.46 0.30
CA VAL A 118 8.91 8.01 -0.96
C VAL A 118 7.56 7.35 -0.71
N LEU A 119 7.49 6.42 0.26
CA LEU A 119 6.25 5.73 0.60
C LEU A 119 5.20 6.68 1.16
N GLY A 120 5.58 7.67 1.97
CA GLY A 120 4.66 8.68 2.49
C GLY A 120 4.07 9.55 1.39
N PHE A 121 4.90 9.98 0.43
CA PHE A 121 4.44 10.71 -0.75
C PHE A 121 3.46 9.88 -1.57
N LEU A 122 3.83 8.64 -1.94
CA LEU A 122 2.97 7.75 -2.73
C LEU A 122 1.67 7.41 -2.00
N GLY A 123 1.73 7.12 -0.70
CA GLY A 123 0.57 6.80 0.12
C GLY A 123 -0.42 7.95 0.24
N SER A 124 -0.02 9.19 -0.04
CA SER A 124 -0.93 10.35 -0.11
C SER A 124 -1.65 10.50 -1.46
N LYS A 125 -1.30 9.69 -2.47
CA LYS A 125 -1.78 9.81 -3.86
C LYS A 125 -2.44 8.56 -4.43
N VAL A 126 -1.99 7.37 -4.02
CA VAL A 126 -2.52 6.10 -4.53
C VAL A 126 -3.98 5.91 -4.12
N LEU A 127 -4.86 5.58 -5.07
CA LEU A 127 -6.28 5.31 -4.82
C LEU A 127 -6.52 3.83 -4.51
N GLY A 128 -5.95 2.96 -5.34
CA GLY A 128 -5.96 1.52 -5.21
C GLY A 128 -4.64 0.92 -5.68
N GLN A 129 -4.41 -0.33 -5.31
CA GLN A 129 -3.26 -1.09 -5.77
C GLN A 129 -3.53 -2.60 -5.62
N PHE A 130 -3.31 -3.34 -6.70
CA PHE A 130 -3.04 -4.77 -6.61
C PHE A 130 -1.57 -5.01 -6.23
N ASP A 131 -1.34 -5.68 -5.10
CA ASP A 131 -0.02 -6.07 -4.59
C ASP A 131 0.22 -7.55 -4.90
N PRO A 132 0.98 -7.88 -5.97
CA PRO A 132 1.20 -9.26 -6.39
C PRO A 132 2.22 -10.02 -5.52
N PHE A 133 2.92 -9.32 -4.62
CA PHE A 133 3.96 -9.93 -3.77
C PHE A 133 3.38 -10.44 -2.44
N PHE A 134 2.10 -10.21 -2.19
CA PHE A 134 1.43 -10.74 -1.01
C PHE A 134 1.05 -12.20 -1.22
N GLU A 135 1.69 -13.12 -0.52
CA GLU A 135 1.40 -14.55 -0.61
C GLU A 135 -0.04 -14.87 -0.16
N PRO A 136 -0.70 -15.87 -0.77
CA PRO A 136 -0.24 -16.70 -1.89
C PRO A 136 -0.48 -16.09 -3.28
N ASP A 137 -1.53 -15.28 -3.44
CA ASP A 137 -2.06 -14.91 -4.78
C ASP A 137 -2.19 -13.39 -4.99
N GLY A 138 -1.55 -12.60 -4.14
CA GLY A 138 -1.66 -11.15 -4.10
C GLY A 138 -2.76 -10.65 -3.18
N ARG A 139 -2.95 -9.33 -3.12
CA ARG A 139 -4.06 -8.66 -2.42
C ARG A 139 -4.44 -7.37 -3.13
N LEU A 140 -5.70 -6.97 -3.00
CA LEU A 140 -6.16 -5.66 -3.45
C LEU A 140 -6.21 -4.69 -2.26
N LEU A 141 -5.59 -3.51 -2.42
CA LEU A 141 -5.62 -2.42 -1.45
C LEU A 141 -6.43 -1.26 -2.02
N LEU A 142 -7.36 -0.71 -1.24
CA LEU A 142 -8.11 0.52 -1.57
C LEU A 142 -7.86 1.56 -0.47
N VAL A 143 -7.34 2.74 -0.83
CA VAL A 143 -6.96 3.79 0.11
C VAL A 143 -8.12 4.78 0.29
N ALA A 144 -9.06 4.44 1.17
CA ALA A 144 -10.32 5.16 1.34
C ALA A 144 -10.16 6.68 1.52
N PRO A 145 -9.21 7.20 2.34
CA PRO A 145 -9.04 8.64 2.49
C PRO A 145 -8.65 9.35 1.18
N ASN A 146 -7.87 8.70 0.31
CA ASN A 146 -7.46 9.29 -0.97
C ASN A 146 -8.62 9.27 -1.97
N ILE A 147 -9.39 8.20 -2.00
CA ILE A 147 -10.60 8.08 -2.82
C ILE A 147 -11.57 9.21 -2.44
N VAL A 148 -11.83 9.43 -1.14
CA VAL A 148 -12.70 10.51 -0.65
C VAL A 148 -12.12 11.90 -0.94
N THR A 149 -10.80 12.08 -0.87
CA THR A 149 -10.19 13.35 -1.27
C THR A 149 -10.45 13.63 -2.75
N VAL A 150 -10.12 12.68 -3.63
CA VAL A 150 -10.19 12.88 -5.07
C VAL A 150 -11.64 12.98 -5.57
N GLU A 151 -12.56 12.17 -5.05
CA GLU A 151 -13.98 12.27 -5.44
C GLU A 151 -14.53 13.68 -5.16
N ARG A 152 -14.16 14.28 -4.02
CA ARG A 152 -14.60 15.62 -3.60
C ARG A 152 -13.92 16.72 -4.42
N GLU A 153 -12.63 16.58 -4.70
CA GLU A 153 -11.87 17.52 -5.54
C GLU A 153 -12.41 17.55 -6.98
N LEU A 154 -12.78 16.39 -7.51
CA LEU A 154 -13.37 16.26 -8.85
C LEU A 154 -14.88 16.56 -8.89
N GLN A 155 -15.53 16.70 -7.73
CA GLN A 155 -16.99 16.81 -7.61
C GLN A 155 -17.72 15.66 -8.33
N ALA A 156 -17.13 14.47 -8.29
CA ALA A 156 -17.69 13.28 -8.92
C ALA A 156 -18.88 12.74 -8.11
N ASP A 157 -19.78 12.01 -8.76
CA ASP A 157 -20.74 11.19 -8.02
C ASP A 157 -19.97 10.14 -7.20
N PRO A 158 -20.17 10.07 -5.87
CA PRO A 158 -19.39 9.17 -5.03
C PRO A 158 -19.54 7.69 -5.41
N THR A 159 -20.76 7.28 -5.77
CA THR A 159 -21.06 5.88 -6.09
C THR A 159 -20.34 5.46 -7.35
N ASP A 160 -20.47 6.27 -8.41
CA ASP A 160 -19.87 5.99 -9.70
C ASP A 160 -18.33 6.07 -9.63
N PHE A 161 -17.79 7.07 -8.93
CA PHE A 161 -16.33 7.21 -8.78
C PHE A 161 -15.71 6.03 -8.03
N ARG A 162 -16.30 5.63 -6.90
CA ARG A 162 -15.81 4.50 -6.09
C ARG A 162 -15.90 3.19 -6.85
N LEU A 163 -16.99 2.95 -7.59
CA LEU A 163 -17.11 1.77 -8.43
C LEU A 163 -16.10 1.79 -9.59
N TRP A 164 -15.87 2.96 -10.21
CA TRP A 164 -14.85 3.11 -11.24
C TRP A 164 -13.45 2.77 -10.72
N VAL A 165 -13.08 3.23 -9.53
CA VAL A 165 -11.81 2.83 -8.88
C VAL A 165 -11.77 1.31 -8.72
N CYS A 166 -12.84 0.70 -8.19
CA CYS A 166 -12.89 -0.76 -7.99
C CYS A 166 -12.88 -1.57 -9.30
N LEU A 167 -13.26 -0.99 -10.44
CA LEU A 167 -13.23 -1.64 -11.75
C LEU A 167 -11.87 -1.50 -12.44
N HIS A 168 -11.16 -0.41 -12.15
CA HIS A 168 -9.82 -0.15 -12.64
C HIS A 168 -8.80 -1.10 -12.00
N GLU A 169 -8.93 -1.33 -10.69
CA GLU A 169 -8.12 -2.29 -9.95
C GLU A 169 -8.51 -3.74 -10.20
#